data_AF-A0A1T4Y2S4-F1
#
_entry.id   AF-A0A1T4Y2S4-F1
#
_cell.length_a   1.000
_cell.length_b   1.000
_cell.length_c   1.000
_cell.angle_alpha   90.00
_cell.angle_beta   90.00
_cell.angle_gamma   90.00
#
_symmetry.space_group_name_H-M   'P 1'
#
loop_
_entity.id
_entity.type
_entity.pdbx_description
1 polymer ?
#
loop_
_entity_poly.entity_id
_entity_poly.type
_entity_poly.pdbx_seq_one_letter_code
_entity_poly.pdbx_strand_id
1 'polypeptide(L)'
;MMNEILAAWRWNGSVSEPVPYGEGHINQTYALTVTSAQGAKRYILQKINTDTFKDPAGLMENICGVTDFLREKAKQRGADPARATLHVVPTAAEKPYYQAADGSCWRVYDFVENTVCLQQVQSAEDFYQSAVAFGNFQHQLAAYPAHTLHETIPHFHDTPKRFADFQRAVAEDRMGRAAQVRREIEFVCAREADYHVMVDLLAAGKLPLRVTHNDTKLNNILLDKTTGEGLCVIDLDTVMPGLAANDFGDSIRFGANHCAEDEADLSKVNFSMELFEIYTKGFLQAAGEAFTPLEKQTLPWGAKLMTMECGMRFLSDYLEGDHYFHINYEQQNLNRARTQFKLTSGMEENWDAMQKVIEKYC
;
A
#
# COMPACT_ATOMS: atom_id res chain seq x y z
N MET A 1 -5.22 -31.47 -4.10
CA MET A 1 -4.56 -30.16 -3.99
C MET A 1 -5.27 -29.23 -3.00
N MET A 2 -6.42 -28.59 -3.32
CA MET A 2 -7.05 -27.64 -2.38
C MET A 2 -7.49 -28.28 -1.04
N ASN A 3 -8.08 -29.49 -1.07
CA ASN A 3 -8.44 -30.21 0.15
C ASN A 3 -7.21 -30.56 1.03
N GLU A 4 -6.05 -30.80 0.42
CA GLU A 4 -4.80 -31.07 1.14
C GLU A 4 -4.25 -29.80 1.80
N ILE A 5 -4.38 -28.65 1.12
CA ILE A 5 -4.03 -27.34 1.68
C ILE A 5 -4.92 -27.05 2.89
N LEU A 6 -6.25 -27.17 2.75
CA LEU A 6 -7.18 -26.90 3.83
C LEU A 6 -6.96 -27.83 5.04
N ALA A 7 -6.50 -29.07 4.82
CA ALA A 7 -6.19 -30.02 5.90
C ALA A 7 -5.03 -29.57 6.80
N ALA A 8 -4.24 -28.56 6.41
CA ALA A 8 -3.20 -27.99 7.25
C ALA A 8 -3.74 -27.18 8.45
N TRP A 9 -5.02 -26.82 8.46
CA TRP A 9 -5.69 -26.10 9.55
C TRP A 9 -6.66 -26.98 10.33
N ARG A 10 -6.88 -26.63 11.61
CA ARG A 10 -7.91 -27.28 12.44
C ARG A 10 -9.22 -26.54 12.32
N TRP A 11 -10.17 -27.15 11.62
CA TRP A 11 -11.52 -26.61 11.46
C TRP A 11 -12.47 -27.21 12.51
N ASN A 12 -13.37 -26.40 13.03
CA ASN A 12 -14.39 -26.82 14.01
C ASN A 12 -15.73 -27.22 13.35
N GLY A 13 -15.72 -27.54 12.06
CA GLY A 13 -16.92 -27.80 11.28
C GLY A 13 -16.62 -28.22 9.84
N SER A 14 -17.67 -28.34 9.02
CA SER A 14 -17.52 -28.62 7.59
C SER A 14 -17.03 -27.37 6.86
N VAL A 15 -16.02 -27.53 6.02
CA VAL A 15 -15.42 -26.44 5.23
C VAL A 15 -16.06 -26.41 3.86
N SER A 16 -16.51 -25.23 3.41
CA SER A 16 -17.01 -25.04 2.05
C SER A 16 -15.88 -25.16 1.02
N GLU A 17 -16.25 -25.34 -0.25
CA GLU A 17 -15.31 -25.13 -1.34
C GLU A 17 -14.81 -23.66 -1.32
N PRO A 18 -13.49 -23.40 -1.47
CA PRO A 18 -12.98 -22.04 -1.56
C PRO A 18 -13.42 -21.36 -2.86
N VAL A 19 -14.01 -20.17 -2.74
CA VAL A 19 -14.48 -19.38 -3.88
C VAL A 19 -13.53 -18.19 -4.08
N PRO A 20 -13.07 -17.88 -5.31
CA PRO A 20 -12.27 -16.68 -5.57
C PRO A 20 -12.93 -15.43 -4.98
N TYR A 21 -12.13 -14.57 -4.34
CA TYR A 21 -12.64 -13.41 -3.60
C TYR A 21 -11.74 -12.18 -3.73
N GLY A 22 -12.35 -11.02 -3.96
CA GLY A 22 -11.65 -9.73 -4.09
C GLY A 22 -11.09 -9.46 -5.48
N GLU A 23 -10.41 -8.32 -5.61
CA GLU A 23 -9.84 -7.81 -6.88
C GLU A 23 -8.31 -7.67 -6.81
N GLY A 24 -7.66 -8.27 -5.80
CA GLY A 24 -6.21 -8.18 -5.61
C GLY A 24 -5.42 -8.81 -6.75
N HIS A 25 -4.29 -8.18 -7.11
CA HIS A 25 -3.45 -8.60 -8.25
C HIS A 25 -2.21 -9.42 -7.87
N ILE A 26 -1.81 -9.42 -6.60
CA ILE A 26 -0.57 -10.06 -6.15
C ILE A 26 -0.83 -11.50 -5.68
N ASN A 27 -1.62 -11.66 -4.63
CA ASN A 27 -1.94 -12.98 -4.06
C ASN A 27 -3.21 -13.58 -4.65
N GLN A 28 -3.30 -14.91 -4.69
CA GLN A 28 -4.56 -15.58 -5.02
C GLN A 28 -5.42 -15.69 -3.77
N THR A 29 -6.57 -15.03 -3.77
CA THR A 29 -7.44 -14.89 -2.59
C THR A 29 -8.75 -15.65 -2.77
N TYR A 30 -9.13 -16.40 -1.74
CA TYR A 30 -10.36 -17.19 -1.69
C TYR A 30 -11.11 -16.92 -0.39
N ALA A 31 -12.43 -16.88 -0.45
CA ALA A 31 -13.30 -16.93 0.71
C ALA A 31 -13.78 -18.35 0.96
N LEU A 32 -13.81 -18.76 2.22
CA LEU A 32 -14.38 -20.04 2.64
C LEU A 32 -15.25 -19.87 3.89
N THR A 33 -16.21 -20.77 4.05
CA THR A 33 -17.13 -20.79 5.20
C THR A 33 -17.00 -22.12 5.93
N VAL A 34 -16.84 -22.07 7.25
CA VAL A 34 -16.86 -23.24 8.13
C VAL A 34 -18.18 -23.28 8.86
N THR A 35 -18.96 -24.34 8.65
CA THR A 35 -20.27 -24.53 9.31
C THR A 35 -20.15 -25.54 10.43
N SER A 36 -20.51 -25.12 11.64
CA SER A 36 -20.46 -25.90 12.87
C SER A 36 -21.79 -25.85 13.61
N ALA A 37 -21.91 -26.59 14.73
CA ALA A 37 -23.08 -26.48 15.62
C ALA A 37 -23.26 -25.07 16.21
N GLN A 38 -22.18 -24.28 16.26
CA GLN A 38 -22.17 -22.89 16.75
C GLN A 38 -22.54 -21.87 15.67
N GLY A 39 -22.77 -22.32 14.42
CA GLY A 39 -23.07 -21.46 13.28
C GLY A 39 -22.00 -21.50 12.20
N ALA A 40 -22.12 -20.58 11.24
CA ALA A 40 -21.19 -20.42 10.13
C ALA A 40 -20.20 -19.28 10.40
N LYS A 41 -18.91 -19.52 10.18
CA LYS A 41 -17.84 -18.53 10.27
C LYS A 41 -17.06 -18.47 8.95
N ARG A 42 -16.75 -17.26 8.49
CA ARG A 42 -16.02 -17.03 7.24
C ARG A 42 -14.53 -16.79 7.49
N TYR A 43 -13.73 -17.14 6.49
CA TYR A 43 -12.28 -16.95 6.48
C TYR A 43 -11.80 -16.52 5.11
N ILE A 44 -10.63 -15.91 5.07
CA ILE A 44 -9.88 -15.59 3.87
C ILE A 44 -8.69 -16.54 3.78
N LEU A 45 -8.64 -17.36 2.73
CA LEU A 45 -7.48 -18.19 2.38
C LEU A 45 -6.70 -17.48 1.27
N GLN A 46 -5.39 -17.36 1.45
CA GLN A 46 -4.52 -16.76 0.44
C GLN A 46 -3.34 -17.66 0.10
N LYS A 47 -3.09 -17.81 -1.20
CA LYS A 47 -1.80 -18.27 -1.72
C LYS A 47 -0.88 -17.07 -1.84
N ILE A 48 0.22 -17.08 -1.10
CA ILE A 48 1.25 -16.04 -1.11
C ILE A 48 1.97 -16.08 -2.45
N ASN A 49 2.13 -14.93 -3.10
CA ASN A 49 2.92 -14.80 -4.31
C ASN A 49 4.41 -14.89 -3.99
N THR A 50 4.98 -16.08 -4.15
CA THR A 50 6.42 -16.34 -3.91
C THR A 50 7.31 -15.90 -5.09
N ASP A 51 6.72 -15.40 -6.18
CA ASP A 51 7.47 -14.71 -7.23
C ASP A 51 7.84 -13.28 -6.80
N THR A 52 6.96 -12.62 -6.04
CA THR A 52 7.21 -11.30 -5.45
C THR A 52 7.86 -11.42 -4.07
N PHE A 53 7.26 -12.18 -3.16
CA PHE A 53 7.69 -12.31 -1.76
C PHE A 53 8.60 -13.53 -1.60
N LYS A 54 9.91 -13.31 -1.74
CA LYS A 54 10.93 -14.38 -1.72
C LYS A 54 11.16 -14.99 -0.34
N ASP A 55 10.79 -14.29 0.72
CA ASP A 55 10.85 -14.78 2.10
C ASP A 55 9.47 -14.76 2.78
N PRO A 56 8.65 -15.82 2.58
CA PRO A 56 7.36 -15.94 3.27
C PRO A 56 7.46 -16.00 4.79
N ALA A 57 8.61 -16.42 5.35
CA ALA A 57 8.79 -16.48 6.79
C ALA A 57 8.91 -15.06 7.37
N GLY A 58 9.83 -14.24 6.83
CA GLY A 58 9.96 -12.83 7.21
C GLY A 58 8.69 -12.01 6.97
N LEU A 59 8.00 -12.25 5.84
CA LEU A 59 6.67 -11.67 5.56
C LEU A 59 5.68 -11.95 6.69
N MET A 60 5.54 -13.22 7.09
CA MET A 60 4.57 -13.61 8.12
C MET A 60 4.99 -13.18 9.53
N GLU A 61 6.30 -13.08 9.81
CA GLU A 61 6.80 -12.48 11.05
C GLU A 61 6.39 -11.00 11.17
N ASN A 62 6.53 -10.21 10.10
CA ASN A 62 6.07 -8.82 10.07
C ASN A 62 4.57 -8.73 10.34
N ILE A 63 3.77 -9.51 9.60
CA ILE A 63 2.30 -9.48 9.70
C ILE A 63 1.84 -9.88 11.10
N CYS A 64 2.34 -10.99 11.65
CA CYS A 64 1.99 -11.42 13.00
C CYS A 64 2.40 -10.37 14.04
N GLY A 65 3.63 -9.84 13.96
CA GLY A 65 4.10 -8.82 14.90
C GLY A 65 3.23 -7.56 14.90
N VAL A 66 2.93 -7.04 13.71
CA VAL A 66 2.10 -5.83 13.55
C VAL A 66 0.66 -6.07 13.98
N THR A 67 0.04 -7.16 13.53
CA THR A 67 -1.36 -7.45 13.85
C THR A 67 -1.56 -7.76 15.33
N ASP A 68 -0.65 -8.49 15.97
CA ASP A 68 -0.73 -8.77 17.41
C ASP A 68 -0.55 -7.48 18.22
N PHE A 69 0.38 -6.61 17.83
CA PHE A 69 0.57 -5.32 18.48
C PHE A 69 -0.67 -4.41 18.37
N LEU A 70 -1.23 -4.29 17.17
CA LEU A 70 -2.46 -3.52 16.94
C LEU A 70 -3.64 -4.09 17.75
N ARG A 71 -3.74 -5.42 17.85
CA ARG A 71 -4.77 -6.09 18.64
C ARG A 71 -4.67 -5.75 20.12
N GLU A 72 -3.47 -5.76 20.69
CA GLU A 72 -3.27 -5.36 22.09
C GLU A 72 -3.59 -3.87 22.30
N LYS A 73 -3.24 -2.99 21.36
CA LYS A 73 -3.64 -1.57 21.40
C LYS A 73 -5.15 -1.39 21.32
N ALA A 74 -5.85 -2.19 20.52
CA ALA A 74 -7.32 -2.17 20.44
C ALA A 74 -7.96 -2.57 21.78
N LYS A 75 -7.50 -3.68 22.39
CA LYS A 75 -7.97 -4.13 23.71
C LYS A 75 -7.78 -3.07 24.79
N GLN A 76 -6.61 -2.42 24.83
CA GLN A 76 -6.30 -1.35 25.79
C GLN A 76 -7.25 -0.15 25.68
N ARG A 77 -7.79 0.11 24.50
CA ARG A 77 -8.75 1.20 24.22
C ARG A 77 -10.21 0.76 24.36
N GLY A 78 -10.48 -0.51 24.67
CA GLY A 78 -11.83 -1.05 24.72
C GLY A 78 -12.51 -1.22 23.35
N ALA A 79 -11.73 -1.19 22.26
CA ALA A 79 -12.23 -1.46 20.91
C ALA A 79 -12.29 -2.97 20.65
N ASP A 80 -13.12 -3.39 19.69
CA ASP A 80 -13.23 -4.80 19.29
C ASP A 80 -11.96 -5.28 18.58
N PRO A 81 -11.14 -6.16 19.21
CA PRO A 81 -9.90 -6.64 18.61
C PRO A 81 -10.11 -7.49 17.35
N ALA A 82 -11.30 -8.08 17.15
CA ALA A 82 -11.59 -8.89 15.97
C ALA A 82 -11.80 -8.04 14.70
N ARG A 83 -12.05 -6.73 14.87
CA ARG A 83 -12.33 -5.80 13.77
C ARG A 83 -11.25 -4.73 13.58
N ALA A 84 -10.33 -4.59 14.54
CA ALA A 84 -9.30 -3.55 14.51
C ALA A 84 -8.08 -3.88 13.61
N THR A 85 -7.87 -5.16 13.29
CA THR A 85 -6.73 -5.62 12.48
C THR A 85 -6.99 -7.04 11.95
N LEU A 86 -6.17 -7.52 11.01
CA LEU A 86 -6.24 -8.90 10.54
C LEU A 86 -5.88 -9.89 11.66
N HIS A 87 -6.49 -11.07 11.62
CA HIS A 87 -6.17 -12.15 12.56
C HIS A 87 -5.73 -13.40 11.79
N VAL A 88 -4.44 -13.71 11.88
CA VAL A 88 -3.85 -14.92 11.28
C VAL A 88 -4.36 -16.14 12.03
N VAL A 89 -4.96 -17.07 11.31
CA VAL A 89 -5.39 -18.37 11.86
C VAL A 89 -4.21 -19.34 11.77
N PRO A 90 -3.67 -19.81 12.91
CA PRO A 90 -2.55 -20.73 12.88
C PRO A 90 -2.95 -22.08 12.30
N THR A 91 -1.99 -22.73 11.66
CA THR A 91 -2.11 -24.13 11.20
C THR A 91 -2.27 -25.08 12.38
N ALA A 92 -2.61 -26.34 12.10
CA ALA A 92 -2.67 -27.40 13.10
C ALA A 92 -1.35 -27.67 13.83
N ALA A 93 -0.24 -27.19 13.27
CA ALA A 93 1.11 -27.24 13.81
C ALA A 93 1.53 -25.90 14.47
N GLU A 94 0.58 -25.00 14.75
CA GLU A 94 0.79 -23.68 15.38
C GLU A 94 1.73 -22.75 14.61
N LYS A 95 1.80 -22.92 13.28
CA LYS A 95 2.54 -22.02 12.37
C LYS A 95 1.62 -20.97 11.75
N PRO A 96 2.11 -19.74 11.46
CA PRO A 96 1.29 -18.67 10.88
C PRO A 96 0.93 -18.88 9.40
N TYR A 97 1.65 -19.78 8.71
CA TYR A 97 1.37 -20.18 7.34
C TYR A 97 1.75 -21.65 7.13
N TYR A 98 1.28 -22.22 6.01
CA TYR A 98 1.58 -23.57 5.55
C TYR A 98 2.37 -23.52 4.25
N GLN A 99 3.46 -24.28 4.17
CA GLN A 99 4.18 -24.54 2.92
C GLN A 99 3.82 -25.93 2.42
N ALA A 100 3.19 -26.01 1.25
CA ALA A 100 2.81 -27.26 0.61
C ALA A 100 4.02 -27.97 -0.03
N ALA A 101 3.83 -29.24 -0.40
CA ALA A 101 4.89 -30.07 -0.99
C ALA A 101 5.41 -29.53 -2.34
N ASP A 102 4.61 -28.75 -3.06
CA ASP A 102 5.00 -28.07 -4.31
C ASP A 102 5.74 -26.75 -4.08
N GLY A 103 6.01 -26.40 -2.81
CA GLY A 103 6.68 -25.15 -2.41
C GLY A 103 5.73 -23.96 -2.25
N SER A 104 4.46 -24.07 -2.64
CA SER A 104 3.50 -22.97 -2.49
C SER A 104 3.20 -22.66 -1.03
N CYS A 105 3.10 -21.37 -0.70
CA CYS A 105 2.87 -20.90 0.66
C CYS A 105 1.44 -20.36 0.81
N TRP A 106 0.77 -20.74 1.89
CA TRP A 106 -0.64 -20.45 2.12
C TRP A 106 -0.88 -19.94 3.54
N ARG A 107 -1.74 -18.94 3.70
CA ARG A 107 -2.14 -18.40 5.00
C ARG A 107 -3.66 -18.27 5.09
N VAL A 108 -4.18 -18.21 6.31
CA VAL A 108 -5.59 -18.00 6.58
C VAL A 108 -5.76 -16.81 7.52
N TYR A 109 -6.72 -15.94 7.21
CA TYR A 109 -7.21 -14.91 8.11
C TYR A 109 -8.66 -15.18 8.51
N ASP A 110 -9.05 -14.73 9.71
CA ASP A 110 -10.46 -14.53 10.01
C ASP A 110 -11.06 -13.49 9.04
N PHE A 111 -12.27 -13.75 8.56
CA PHE A 111 -13.00 -12.76 7.77
C PHE A 111 -13.50 -11.64 8.70
N VAL A 112 -13.19 -10.38 8.37
CA VAL A 112 -13.65 -9.22 9.14
C VAL A 112 -15.09 -8.89 8.75
N GLU A 113 -16.02 -9.25 9.63
CA GLU A 113 -17.47 -9.15 9.40
C GLU A 113 -18.00 -7.70 9.43
N ASN A 114 -19.14 -7.49 8.75
CA ASN A 114 -19.85 -6.20 8.66
C ASN A 114 -19.01 -5.03 8.13
N THR A 115 -18.17 -5.32 7.13
CA THR A 115 -17.34 -4.32 6.46
C THR A 115 -17.66 -4.18 4.98
N VAL A 116 -17.23 -3.06 4.40
CA VAL A 116 -17.19 -2.82 2.96
C VAL A 116 -15.79 -2.38 2.55
N CYS A 117 -15.35 -2.79 1.37
CA CYS A 117 -14.09 -2.40 0.77
C CYS A 117 -14.40 -1.66 -0.54
N LEU A 118 -14.03 -0.38 -0.60
CA LEU A 118 -14.26 0.45 -1.78
C LEU A 118 -13.12 0.26 -2.78
N GLN A 119 -13.45 0.02 -4.05
CA GLN A 119 -12.44 -0.15 -5.11
C GLN A 119 -11.90 1.19 -5.63
N GLN A 120 -12.65 2.27 -5.45
CA GLN A 120 -12.26 3.61 -5.86
C GLN A 120 -12.89 4.64 -4.92
N VAL A 121 -12.26 5.81 -4.80
CA VAL A 121 -12.83 6.95 -4.08
C VAL A 121 -14.10 7.39 -4.80
N GLN A 122 -15.25 7.34 -4.12
CA GLN A 122 -16.54 7.76 -4.70
C GLN A 122 -16.96 9.14 -4.19
N SER A 123 -16.42 9.57 -3.06
CA SER A 123 -16.69 10.85 -2.42
C SER A 123 -15.48 11.38 -1.65
N ALA A 124 -15.50 12.68 -1.36
CA ALA A 124 -14.56 13.30 -0.44
C ALA A 124 -14.52 12.62 0.94
N GLU A 125 -15.66 12.11 1.41
CA GLU A 125 -15.76 11.41 2.70
C GLU A 125 -15.01 10.09 2.68
N ASP A 126 -15.09 9.30 1.60
CA ASP A 126 -14.34 8.05 1.48
C ASP A 126 -12.83 8.31 1.55
N PHE A 127 -12.37 9.39 0.92
CA PHE A 127 -10.97 9.78 0.96
C PHE A 127 -10.55 10.34 2.33
N TYR A 128 -11.45 11.00 3.04
CA TYR A 128 -11.21 11.42 4.42
C TYR A 128 -11.09 10.21 5.35
N GLN A 129 -12.02 9.25 5.26
CA GLN A 129 -12.01 8.04 6.10
C GLN A 129 -10.79 7.16 5.83
N SER A 130 -10.30 7.15 4.59
CA SER A 130 -9.05 6.45 4.27
C SER A 130 -7.83 7.12 4.91
N ALA A 131 -7.79 8.44 4.89
CA ALA A 131 -6.76 9.20 5.58
C ALA A 131 -6.78 8.97 7.08
N VAL A 132 -7.97 8.93 7.69
CA VAL A 132 -8.15 8.61 9.11
C VAL A 132 -7.66 7.20 9.42
N ALA A 133 -7.95 6.21 8.57
CA ALA A 133 -7.49 4.84 8.77
C ALA A 133 -5.95 4.74 8.76
N PHE A 134 -5.27 5.31 7.76
CA PHE A 134 -3.81 5.28 7.68
C PHE A 134 -3.13 6.18 8.72
N GLY A 135 -3.72 7.31 9.08
CA GLY A 135 -3.24 8.14 10.18
C GLY A 135 -3.32 7.40 11.52
N ASN A 136 -4.44 6.69 11.76
CA ASN A 136 -4.60 5.82 12.93
C ASN A 136 -3.62 4.65 12.91
N PHE A 137 -3.32 4.07 11.75
CA PHE A 137 -2.32 3.01 11.61
C PHE A 137 -0.94 3.50 12.07
N GLN A 138 -0.52 4.68 11.59
CA GLN A 138 0.73 5.33 12.00
C GLN A 138 0.74 5.69 13.49
N HIS A 139 -0.37 6.22 14.02
CA HIS A 139 -0.51 6.51 15.45
C HIS A 139 -0.34 5.25 16.32
N GLN A 140 -1.05 4.19 15.97
CA GLN A 140 -1.08 2.97 16.75
C GLN A 140 0.26 2.25 16.75
N LEU A 141 1.02 2.35 15.66
CA LEU A 141 2.33 1.72 15.51
C LEU A 141 3.50 2.63 15.86
N ALA A 142 3.24 3.85 16.36
CA ALA A 142 4.31 4.80 16.73
C ALA A 142 5.31 4.24 17.75
N ALA A 143 4.88 3.32 18.61
CA ALA A 143 5.72 2.65 19.60
C ALA A 143 6.20 1.25 19.18
N TYR A 144 5.86 0.79 17.97
CA TYR A 144 6.35 -0.48 17.44
C TYR A 144 7.82 -0.33 17.02
N PRO A 145 8.71 -1.28 17.34
CA PRO A 145 10.12 -1.19 16.98
C PRO A 145 10.32 -1.47 15.49
N ALA A 146 10.13 -0.47 14.63
CA ALA A 146 10.13 -0.65 13.17
C ALA A 146 11.36 -1.37 12.60
N HIS A 147 12.54 -1.18 13.21
CA HIS A 147 13.79 -1.83 12.81
C HIS A 147 13.78 -3.37 12.96
N THR A 148 12.79 -3.96 13.64
CA THR A 148 12.63 -5.42 13.74
C THR A 148 11.85 -6.01 12.57
N LEU A 149 11.27 -5.19 11.70
CA LEU A 149 10.57 -5.67 10.51
C LEU A 149 11.56 -5.99 9.39
N HIS A 150 11.26 -7.03 8.64
CA HIS A 150 11.98 -7.42 7.44
C HIS A 150 11.57 -6.56 6.24
N GLU A 151 12.49 -6.25 5.34
CA GLU A 151 12.13 -5.72 4.02
C GLU A 151 11.55 -6.86 3.17
N THR A 152 10.23 -6.89 3.01
CA THR A 152 9.54 -7.96 2.26
C THR A 152 9.79 -7.86 0.75
N ILE A 153 10.04 -6.64 0.28
CA ILE A 153 10.55 -6.33 -1.05
C ILE A 153 11.74 -5.39 -0.86
N PRO A 154 12.99 -5.86 -1.09
CA PRO A 154 14.18 -5.03 -0.93
C PRO A 154 14.10 -3.76 -1.79
N HIS A 155 14.47 -2.62 -1.20
CA HIS A 155 14.53 -1.34 -1.91
C HIS A 155 13.19 -0.93 -2.54
N PHE A 156 12.06 -1.23 -1.87
CA PHE A 156 10.75 -0.99 -2.46
C PHE A 156 10.53 0.48 -2.84
N HIS A 157 10.73 1.39 -1.87
CA HIS A 157 10.68 2.85 -2.01
C HIS A 157 12.06 3.51 -1.84
N ASP A 158 13.06 2.92 -2.49
CA ASP A 158 14.38 3.51 -2.67
C ASP A 158 14.41 4.22 -4.02
N THR A 159 13.90 5.46 -4.04
CA THR A 159 13.74 6.22 -5.29
C THR A 159 15.06 6.42 -6.06
N PRO A 160 16.23 6.68 -5.44
CA PRO A 160 17.50 6.71 -6.15
C PRO A 160 17.84 5.40 -6.85
N LYS A 161 17.62 4.25 -6.19
CA LYS A 161 17.79 2.96 -6.85
C LYS A 161 16.80 2.76 -8.00
N ARG A 162 15.53 3.16 -7.83
CA ARG A 162 14.52 3.10 -8.91
C ARG A 162 14.91 3.96 -10.10
N PHE A 163 15.52 5.11 -9.86
CA PHE A 163 16.05 5.96 -10.92
C PHE A 163 17.23 5.31 -11.65
N ALA A 164 18.16 4.66 -10.93
CA ALA A 164 19.24 3.90 -11.56
C ALA A 164 18.72 2.72 -12.41
N ASP A 165 17.68 2.02 -11.92
CA ASP A 165 17.00 0.96 -12.69
C ASP A 165 16.33 1.53 -13.95
N PHE A 166 15.69 2.71 -13.86
CA PHE A 166 15.12 3.44 -15.00
C PHE A 166 16.19 3.85 -16.02
N GLN A 167 17.32 4.41 -15.59
CA GLN A 167 18.43 4.78 -16.48
C GLN A 167 18.94 3.57 -17.27
N ARG A 168 19.02 2.40 -16.63
CA ARG A 168 19.36 1.14 -17.31
C ARG A 168 18.30 0.77 -18.36
N ALA A 169 17.02 0.82 -18.02
CA ALA A 169 15.92 0.52 -18.96
C ALA A 169 15.97 1.44 -20.21
N VAL A 170 16.25 2.73 -20.01
CA VAL A 170 16.45 3.70 -21.11
C VAL A 170 17.66 3.37 -21.96
N ALA A 171 18.78 2.98 -21.36
CA ALA A 171 20.01 2.66 -22.08
C ALA A 171 19.91 1.33 -22.86
N GLU A 172 19.21 0.34 -22.30
CA GLU A 172 18.98 -0.95 -22.97
C GLU A 172 17.95 -0.82 -24.10
N ASP A 173 16.92 0.03 -23.92
CA ASP A 173 15.83 0.28 -24.88
C ASP A 173 15.36 -0.99 -25.60
N ARG A 174 15.06 -2.05 -24.83
CA ARG A 174 14.83 -3.41 -25.35
C ARG A 174 13.77 -3.47 -26.45
N MET A 175 12.78 -2.58 -26.35
CA MET A 175 11.67 -2.49 -27.28
C MET A 175 11.83 -1.41 -28.36
N GLY A 176 12.92 -0.64 -28.37
CA GLY A 176 13.12 0.48 -29.31
C GLY A 176 12.12 1.63 -29.11
N ARG A 177 11.62 1.80 -27.88
CA ARG A 177 10.54 2.73 -27.52
C ARG A 177 11.08 4.06 -27.00
N ALA A 178 12.32 4.14 -26.53
CA ALA A 178 12.90 5.33 -25.88
C ALA A 178 12.82 6.59 -26.76
N ALA A 179 13.04 6.46 -28.08
CA ALA A 179 12.96 7.58 -29.01
C ALA A 179 11.56 8.24 -29.07
N GLN A 180 10.51 7.50 -28.71
CA GLN A 180 9.11 7.96 -28.75
C GLN A 180 8.70 8.70 -27.47
N VAL A 181 9.47 8.55 -26.39
CA VAL A 181 9.14 9.04 -25.04
C VAL A 181 10.25 9.92 -24.45
N ARG A 182 10.98 10.65 -25.31
CA ARG A 182 12.10 11.50 -24.89
C ARG A 182 11.70 12.56 -23.85
N ARG A 183 10.51 13.14 -23.98
CA ARG A 183 10.02 14.17 -23.06
C ARG A 183 9.79 13.60 -21.67
N GLU A 184 9.25 12.39 -21.60
CA GLU A 184 9.02 11.65 -20.36
C GLU A 184 10.36 11.27 -19.72
N ILE A 185 11.34 10.84 -20.51
CA ILE A 185 12.70 10.56 -20.01
C ILE A 185 13.36 11.82 -19.45
N GLU A 186 13.33 12.93 -20.20
CA GLU A 186 13.85 14.22 -19.76
C GLU A 186 13.16 14.71 -18.47
N PHE A 187 11.85 14.47 -18.34
CA PHE A 187 11.08 14.82 -17.16
C PHE A 187 11.57 14.10 -15.90
N VAL A 188 11.88 12.81 -16.00
CA VAL A 188 12.46 12.02 -14.91
C VAL A 188 13.88 12.49 -14.62
N CYS A 189 14.76 12.58 -15.63
CA CYS A 189 16.16 12.99 -15.42
C CYS A 189 16.31 14.40 -14.84
N ALA A 190 15.42 15.34 -15.18
CA ALA A 190 15.46 16.71 -14.66
C ALA A 190 15.24 16.81 -13.14
N ARG A 191 14.78 15.73 -12.48
CA ARG A 191 14.44 15.69 -11.05
C ARG A 191 15.34 14.76 -10.25
N GLU A 192 16.48 14.32 -10.80
CA GLU A 192 17.42 13.41 -10.13
C GLU A 192 17.80 13.88 -8.71
N ALA A 193 18.05 15.17 -8.52
CA ALA A 193 18.42 15.73 -7.23
C ALA A 193 17.32 15.55 -6.15
N ASP A 194 16.05 15.51 -6.55
CA ASP A 194 14.92 15.38 -5.61
C ASP A 194 14.84 13.97 -5.01
N TYR A 195 15.28 12.94 -5.76
CA TYR A 195 15.13 11.53 -5.37
C TYR A 195 15.91 11.18 -4.10
N HIS A 196 16.92 11.99 -3.75
CA HIS A 196 17.74 11.79 -2.57
C HIS A 196 17.16 12.44 -1.30
N VAL A 197 16.23 13.39 -1.42
CA VAL A 197 15.81 14.25 -0.30
C VAL A 197 15.38 13.44 0.93
N MET A 198 14.51 12.44 0.76
CA MET A 198 13.96 11.69 1.89
C MET A 198 14.93 10.63 2.43
N VAL A 199 15.66 9.94 1.55
CA VAL A 199 16.64 8.94 1.97
C VAL A 199 17.84 9.56 2.68
N ASP A 200 18.27 10.76 2.27
CA ASP A 200 19.35 11.50 2.91
C ASP A 200 18.93 11.98 4.30
N LEU A 201 17.68 12.43 4.46
CA LEU A 201 17.13 12.80 5.76
C LEU A 201 17.02 11.60 6.71
N LEU A 202 16.65 10.42 6.21
CA LEU A 202 16.63 9.18 6.98
C LEU A 202 18.06 8.76 7.38
N ALA A 203 18.99 8.73 6.41
CA ALA A 203 20.39 8.36 6.65
C ALA A 203 21.10 9.31 7.63
N ALA A 204 20.74 10.60 7.61
CA ALA A 204 21.22 11.59 8.57
C ALA A 204 20.53 11.51 9.95
N GLY A 205 19.60 10.58 10.16
CA GLY A 205 18.85 10.42 11.40
C GLY A 205 17.89 11.58 11.73
N LYS A 206 17.53 12.39 10.73
CA LYS A 206 16.61 13.53 10.90
C LYS A 206 15.15 13.10 10.81
N LEU A 207 14.85 12.10 9.97
CA LEU A 207 13.55 11.45 9.92
C LEU A 207 13.64 10.08 10.62
N PRO A 208 12.66 9.73 11.49
CA PRO A 208 12.67 8.44 12.16
C PRO A 208 12.22 7.33 11.20
N LEU A 209 12.77 6.14 11.40
CA LEU A 209 12.29 4.92 10.77
C LEU A 209 10.96 4.49 11.42
N ARG A 210 9.93 4.25 10.61
CA ARG A 210 8.59 3.84 11.07
C ARG A 210 8.15 2.55 10.43
N VAL A 211 7.10 1.96 11.02
CA VAL A 211 6.31 0.94 10.32
C VAL A 211 5.51 1.65 9.26
N THR A 212 5.68 1.25 8.00
CA THR A 212 4.90 1.76 6.87
C THR A 212 4.15 0.64 6.20
N HIS A 213 2.99 0.97 5.63
CA HIS A 213 2.17 0.04 4.86
C HIS A 213 2.72 -0.17 3.45
N ASN A 214 3.21 0.91 2.82
CA ASN A 214 3.83 0.97 1.50
C ASN A 214 2.89 0.69 0.31
N ASP A 215 1.62 0.34 0.54
CA ASP A 215 0.57 0.29 -0.49
C ASP A 215 -0.75 0.90 0.03
N THR A 216 -0.81 2.21 0.17
CA THR A 216 -1.88 2.90 0.92
C THR A 216 -3.07 3.29 0.04
N LYS A 217 -3.47 2.40 -0.85
CA LYS A 217 -4.68 2.56 -1.66
C LYS A 217 -5.94 2.41 -0.79
N LEU A 218 -7.01 3.08 -1.19
CA LEU A 218 -8.31 3.04 -0.50
C LEU A 218 -8.84 1.60 -0.33
N ASN A 219 -8.63 0.75 -1.33
CA ASN A 219 -9.10 -0.64 -1.31
C ASN A 219 -8.34 -1.52 -0.31
N ASN A 220 -7.28 -1.02 0.31
CA ASN A 220 -6.59 -1.66 1.44
C ASN A 220 -7.16 -1.26 2.80
N ILE A 221 -8.37 -0.68 2.82
CA ILE A 221 -9.11 -0.34 4.04
C ILE A 221 -10.48 -0.99 4.02
N LEU A 222 -10.82 -1.65 5.13
CA LEU A 222 -12.17 -2.09 5.43
C LEU A 222 -12.90 -0.99 6.22
N LEU A 223 -13.99 -0.49 5.64
CA LEU A 223 -14.90 0.46 6.29
C LEU A 223 -16.04 -0.27 7.00
N ASP A 224 -16.50 0.27 8.12
CA ASP A 224 -17.71 -0.22 8.78
C ASP A 224 -18.93 -0.05 7.87
N LYS A 225 -19.70 -1.11 7.65
CA LYS A 225 -20.87 -1.06 6.75
C LYS A 225 -22.00 -0.14 7.27
N THR A 226 -22.05 0.11 8.57
CA THR A 226 -23.08 0.94 9.22
C THR A 226 -22.64 2.38 9.40
N THR A 227 -21.42 2.61 9.89
CA THR A 227 -20.93 3.98 10.18
C THR A 227 -20.15 4.61 9.04
N GLY A 228 -19.56 3.80 8.15
CA GLY A 228 -18.64 4.27 7.10
C GLY A 228 -17.21 4.54 7.59
N GLU A 229 -16.92 4.31 8.88
CA GLU A 229 -15.61 4.60 9.46
C GLU A 229 -14.55 3.58 9.04
N GLY A 230 -13.31 4.03 8.86
CA GLY A 230 -12.17 3.14 8.60
C GLY A 230 -11.81 2.27 9.80
N LEU A 231 -12.00 0.95 9.69
CA LEU A 231 -11.83 0.01 10.79
C LEU A 231 -10.50 -0.73 10.79
N CYS A 232 -10.12 -1.27 9.63
CA CYS A 232 -9.04 -2.24 9.52
C CYS A 232 -8.27 -1.99 8.23
N VAL A 233 -6.96 -1.75 8.36
CA VAL A 233 -6.03 -1.76 7.23
C VAL A 233 -5.68 -3.21 6.92
N ILE A 234 -5.79 -3.57 5.65
CA ILE A 234 -5.55 -4.91 5.11
C ILE A 234 -4.43 -4.87 4.08
N ASP A 235 -4.07 -6.03 3.51
CA ASP A 235 -2.95 -6.17 2.56
C ASP A 235 -1.59 -5.78 3.15
N LEU A 236 -1.28 -6.36 4.31
CA LEU A 236 -0.11 -6.03 5.12
C LEU A 236 1.22 -6.62 4.58
N ASP A 237 1.26 -7.03 3.31
CA ASP A 237 2.40 -7.77 2.74
C ASP A 237 3.62 -6.90 2.49
N THR A 238 3.39 -5.63 2.23
CA THR A 238 4.43 -4.62 2.12
C THR A 238 4.62 -3.87 3.43
N VAL A 239 4.08 -4.34 4.55
CA VAL A 239 4.39 -3.74 5.85
C VAL A 239 5.83 -4.05 6.23
N MET A 240 6.64 -3.01 6.27
CA MET A 240 8.08 -3.07 6.50
C MET A 240 8.57 -1.71 7.04
N PRO A 241 9.87 -1.56 7.37
CA PRO A 241 10.41 -0.28 7.79
C PRO A 241 10.41 0.74 6.64
N GLY A 242 10.07 1.99 6.94
CA GLY A 242 10.08 3.07 5.97
C GLY A 242 9.84 4.46 6.59
N LEU A 243 9.45 5.41 5.75
CA LEU A 243 9.08 6.77 6.16
C LEU A 243 7.57 6.96 6.06
N ALA A 244 6.92 7.49 7.09
CA ALA A 244 5.46 7.75 7.06
C ALA A 244 5.03 8.65 5.88
N ALA A 245 5.94 9.49 5.37
CA ALA A 245 5.72 10.27 4.17
C ALA A 245 5.49 9.41 2.92
N ASN A 246 6.04 8.19 2.85
CA ASN A 246 5.80 7.26 1.74
C ASN A 246 4.35 6.79 1.75
N ASP A 247 3.83 6.37 2.91
CA ASP A 247 2.42 5.99 3.09
C ASP A 247 1.47 7.14 2.75
N PHE A 248 1.73 8.33 3.29
CA PHE A 248 0.96 9.52 2.96
C PHE A 248 1.02 9.81 1.46
N GLY A 249 2.21 9.73 0.89
CA GLY A 249 2.47 10.07 -0.50
C GLY A 249 1.79 9.15 -1.49
N ASP A 250 1.78 7.84 -1.24
CA ASP A 250 1.15 6.86 -2.12
C ASP A 250 -0.39 7.02 -2.13
N SER A 251 -0.99 7.37 -0.98
CA SER A 251 -2.41 7.73 -0.94
C SER A 251 -2.71 9.00 -1.72
N ILE A 252 -1.89 10.05 -1.59
CA ILE A 252 -2.08 11.30 -2.35
C ILE A 252 -1.89 11.08 -3.84
N ARG A 253 -0.86 10.35 -4.24
CA ARG A 253 -0.60 9.95 -5.64
C ARG A 253 -1.84 9.30 -6.26
N PHE A 254 -2.42 8.33 -5.57
CA PHE A 254 -3.57 7.58 -6.06
C PHE A 254 -4.87 8.39 -6.00
N GLY A 255 -5.13 9.10 -4.90
CA GLY A 255 -6.46 9.62 -4.58
C GLY A 255 -6.64 11.13 -4.71
N ALA A 256 -5.59 11.95 -4.81
CA ALA A 256 -5.72 13.41 -4.94
C ALA A 256 -5.89 13.88 -6.40
N ASN A 257 -6.68 13.14 -7.18
CA ASN A 257 -7.00 13.43 -8.58
C ASN A 257 -8.40 12.89 -8.94
N HIS A 258 -8.95 13.30 -10.09
CA HIS A 258 -10.32 12.96 -10.50
C HIS A 258 -10.38 11.97 -11.68
N CYS A 259 -9.27 11.33 -12.03
CA CYS A 259 -9.16 10.48 -13.21
C CYS A 259 -8.65 9.08 -12.85
N ALA A 260 -8.77 8.15 -13.80
CA ALA A 260 -8.09 6.87 -13.66
C ALA A 260 -6.57 7.05 -13.75
N GLU A 261 -5.81 6.14 -13.14
CA GLU A 261 -4.35 6.17 -13.17
C GLU A 261 -3.80 6.13 -14.60
N ASP A 262 -4.52 5.52 -15.54
CA ASP A 262 -4.15 5.36 -16.95
C ASP A 262 -4.96 6.25 -17.92
N GLU A 263 -5.53 7.36 -17.45
CA GLU A 263 -6.27 8.31 -18.29
C GLU A 263 -5.41 8.84 -19.44
N ALA A 264 -5.84 8.56 -20.68
CA ALA A 264 -5.12 8.94 -21.88
C ALA A 264 -5.25 10.45 -22.20
N ASP A 265 -6.36 11.08 -21.79
CA ASP A 265 -6.59 12.51 -21.95
C ASP A 265 -6.01 13.30 -20.77
N LEU A 266 -4.76 13.73 -20.92
CA LEU A 266 -4.03 14.51 -19.91
C LEU A 266 -4.68 15.86 -19.56
N SER A 267 -5.67 16.34 -20.32
CA SER A 267 -6.42 17.54 -19.95
C SER A 267 -7.35 17.33 -18.75
N LYS A 268 -7.72 16.07 -18.48
CA LYS A 268 -8.52 15.67 -17.31
C LYS A 268 -7.67 15.40 -16.06
N VAL A 269 -6.38 15.08 -16.26
CA VAL A 269 -5.46 14.79 -15.16
C VAL A 269 -5.12 16.08 -14.43
N ASN A 270 -5.51 16.16 -13.16
CA ASN A 270 -5.29 17.31 -12.32
C ASN A 270 -4.96 16.88 -10.89
N PHE A 271 -4.06 17.60 -10.24
CA PHE A 271 -3.80 17.46 -8.82
C PHE A 271 -4.79 18.34 -8.05
N SER A 272 -5.66 17.72 -7.27
CA SER A 272 -6.72 18.40 -6.54
C SER A 272 -6.24 18.82 -5.15
N MET A 273 -6.02 20.13 -4.97
CA MET A 273 -5.67 20.71 -3.67
C MET A 273 -6.78 20.51 -2.62
N GLU A 274 -8.04 20.42 -3.06
CA GLU A 274 -9.17 20.11 -2.18
C GLU A 274 -9.03 18.69 -1.59
N LEU A 275 -8.81 17.69 -2.44
CA LEU A 275 -8.62 16.31 -2.00
C LEU A 275 -7.34 16.15 -1.17
N PHE A 276 -6.25 16.83 -1.56
CA PHE A 276 -5.02 16.88 -0.77
C PHE A 276 -5.27 17.41 0.64
N GLU A 277 -6.04 18.50 0.78
CA GLU A 277 -6.38 19.07 2.08
C GLU A 277 -7.28 18.13 2.90
N ILE A 278 -8.29 17.53 2.28
CA ILE A 278 -9.18 16.55 2.94
C ILE A 278 -8.37 15.39 3.52
N TYR A 279 -7.48 14.81 2.72
CA TYR A 279 -6.63 13.70 3.17
C TYR A 279 -5.65 14.16 4.25
N THR A 280 -4.97 15.29 4.04
CA THR A 280 -4.04 15.84 5.03
C THR A 280 -4.70 16.03 6.39
N LYS A 281 -5.91 16.60 6.40
CA LYS A 281 -6.69 16.80 7.62
C LYS A 281 -6.95 15.47 8.33
N GLY A 282 -7.51 14.48 7.64
CA GLY A 282 -7.85 13.19 8.24
C GLY A 282 -6.62 12.44 8.75
N PHE A 283 -5.54 12.42 7.96
CA PHE A 283 -4.29 11.75 8.28
C PHE A 283 -3.61 12.35 9.50
N LEU A 284 -3.40 13.67 9.53
CA LEU A 284 -2.73 14.34 10.65
C LEU A 284 -3.57 14.35 11.93
N GLN A 285 -4.89 14.52 11.83
CA GLN A 285 -5.77 14.45 13.00
C GLN A 285 -5.75 13.05 13.64
N ALA A 286 -5.77 11.99 12.82
CA ALA A 286 -5.73 10.62 13.32
C ALA A 286 -4.32 10.19 13.79
N ALA A 287 -3.26 10.68 13.15
CA ALA A 287 -1.88 10.45 13.59
C ALA A 287 -1.60 11.07 14.97
N GLY A 288 -2.28 12.16 15.31
CA GLY A 288 -2.14 12.87 16.59
C GLY A 288 -0.70 13.34 16.82
N GLU A 289 -0.17 13.06 18.00
CA GLU A 289 1.20 13.47 18.40
C GLU A 289 2.30 12.50 17.92
N ALA A 290 1.98 11.52 17.06
CA ALA A 290 2.94 10.50 16.65
C ALA A 290 4.09 11.04 15.80
N PHE A 291 3.88 12.14 15.07
CA PHE A 291 4.86 12.72 14.14
C PHE A 291 5.62 13.89 14.74
N THR A 292 6.93 13.90 14.49
CA THR A 292 7.79 15.05 14.73
C THR A 292 7.45 16.21 13.77
N PRO A 293 7.83 17.45 14.10
CA PRO A 293 7.60 18.59 13.21
C PRO A 293 8.18 18.40 11.80
N LEU A 294 9.39 17.81 11.69
CA LEU A 294 10.04 17.61 10.40
C LEU A 294 9.28 16.59 9.54
N GLU A 295 8.77 15.51 10.14
CA GLU A 295 7.98 14.52 9.40
C GLU A 295 6.74 15.14 8.78
N LYS A 296 6.00 15.96 9.55
CA LYS A 296 4.84 16.69 9.04
C LYS A 296 5.24 17.59 7.86
N GLN A 297 6.31 18.38 8.00
CA GLN A 297 6.82 19.27 6.94
C GLN A 297 7.27 18.52 5.67
N THR A 298 7.67 17.26 5.80
CA THR A 298 8.10 16.42 4.67
C THR A 298 6.97 15.64 3.99
N LEU A 299 5.73 15.69 4.46
CA LEU A 299 4.61 14.99 3.82
C LEU A 299 4.40 15.37 2.33
N PRO A 300 4.55 16.65 1.90
CA PRO A 300 4.49 17.01 0.49
C PRO A 300 5.60 16.37 -0.36
N TRP A 301 6.79 16.16 0.21
CA TRP A 301 7.86 15.40 -0.44
C TRP A 301 7.46 13.94 -0.66
N GLY A 302 6.83 13.32 0.33
CA GLY A 302 6.24 11.99 0.19
C GLY A 302 5.33 11.88 -1.03
N ALA A 303 4.37 12.80 -1.16
CA ALA A 303 3.45 12.84 -2.32
C ALA A 303 4.19 12.97 -3.65
N LYS A 304 5.12 13.92 -3.75
CA LYS A 304 5.90 14.16 -4.98
C LYS A 304 6.75 12.93 -5.36
N LEU A 305 7.47 12.37 -4.39
CA LEU A 305 8.41 11.27 -4.65
C LEU A 305 7.69 9.96 -4.94
N MET A 306 6.61 9.64 -4.23
CA MET A 306 5.81 8.45 -4.52
C MET A 306 5.18 8.51 -5.91
N THR A 307 4.71 9.70 -6.32
CA THR A 307 4.18 9.92 -7.68
C THR A 307 5.27 9.76 -8.73
N MET A 308 6.45 10.36 -8.50
CA MET A 308 7.59 10.24 -9.41
C MET A 308 8.13 8.81 -9.52
N GLU A 309 8.28 8.12 -8.40
CA GLU A 309 8.76 6.74 -8.33
C GLU A 309 7.81 5.79 -9.08
N CYS A 310 6.50 5.95 -8.86
CA CYS A 310 5.51 5.15 -9.57
C CYS A 310 5.55 5.44 -11.09
N GLY A 311 5.61 6.72 -11.47
CA GLY A 311 5.70 7.14 -12.87
C GLY A 311 6.93 6.60 -13.60
N MET A 312 8.12 6.67 -12.96
CA MET A 312 9.34 6.12 -13.55
C MET A 312 9.31 4.59 -13.64
N ARG A 313 8.66 3.89 -12.70
CA ARG A 313 8.47 2.43 -12.76
C ARG A 313 7.57 2.03 -13.92
N PHE A 314 6.45 2.74 -14.14
CA PHE A 314 5.60 2.51 -15.31
C PHE A 314 6.33 2.78 -16.63
N LEU A 315 7.11 3.87 -16.70
CA LEU A 315 7.87 4.18 -17.90
C LEU A 315 8.98 3.15 -18.16
N SER A 316 9.66 2.69 -17.11
CA SER A 316 10.67 1.62 -17.21
C SER A 316 10.04 0.35 -17.76
N ASP A 317 8.91 -0.08 -17.21
CA ASP A 317 8.23 -1.30 -17.65
C ASP A 317 7.76 -1.19 -19.11
N TYR A 318 7.26 -0.02 -19.52
CA TYR A 318 6.93 0.24 -20.93
C TYR A 318 8.14 0.10 -21.87
N LEU A 319 9.33 0.54 -21.45
CA LEU A 319 10.57 0.40 -22.23
C LEU A 319 11.08 -1.06 -22.27
N GLU A 320 10.81 -1.82 -21.21
CA GLU A 320 11.25 -3.21 -21.06
C GLU A 320 10.28 -4.25 -21.66
N GLY A 321 9.08 -3.83 -22.06
CA GLY A 321 8.09 -4.69 -22.71
C GLY A 321 6.92 -5.14 -21.84
N ASP A 322 6.54 -4.33 -20.84
CA ASP A 322 5.31 -4.47 -20.04
C ASP A 322 5.24 -5.82 -19.31
N HIS A 323 6.32 -6.20 -18.62
CA HIS A 323 6.48 -7.51 -17.97
C HIS A 323 6.18 -7.47 -16.47
N TYR A 324 6.26 -6.29 -15.83
CA TYR A 324 6.03 -6.13 -14.41
C TYR A 324 4.57 -5.80 -14.08
N PHE A 325 4.00 -4.77 -14.73
CA PHE A 325 2.62 -4.37 -14.52
C PHE A 325 1.72 -5.01 -15.55
N HIS A 326 0.60 -5.59 -15.09
CA HIS A 326 -0.41 -6.08 -16.00
C HIS A 326 -0.96 -4.94 -16.86
N ILE A 327 -1.05 -5.20 -18.18
CA ILE A 327 -1.64 -4.31 -19.16
C ILE A 327 -2.82 -4.97 -19.89
N ASN A 328 -3.84 -4.16 -20.17
CA ASN A 328 -5.01 -4.48 -20.97
C ASN A 328 -4.88 -3.97 -22.42
N TYR A 329 -3.96 -3.03 -22.66
CA TYR A 329 -3.66 -2.45 -23.97
C TYR A 329 -2.22 -1.94 -24.02
N GLU A 330 -1.63 -1.88 -25.23
CA GLU A 330 -0.19 -1.71 -25.44
C GLU A 330 0.39 -0.42 -24.84
N GLN A 331 -0.36 0.69 -24.83
CA GLN A 331 0.13 1.98 -24.32
C GLN A 331 -0.21 2.22 -22.83
N GLN A 332 -0.75 1.23 -22.12
CA GLN A 332 -1.29 1.46 -20.77
C GLN A 332 -0.25 1.96 -19.78
N ASN A 333 0.93 1.35 -19.73
CA ASN A 333 2.01 1.80 -18.84
C ASN A 333 2.53 3.20 -19.20
N LEU A 334 2.57 3.55 -20.49
CA LEU A 334 2.92 4.89 -20.92
C LEU A 334 1.87 5.93 -20.47
N ASN A 335 0.58 5.61 -20.60
CA ASN A 335 -0.49 6.48 -20.11
C ASN A 335 -0.41 6.65 -18.58
N ARG A 336 -0.20 5.55 -17.84
CA ARG A 336 0.02 5.60 -16.39
C ARG A 336 1.17 6.52 -16.03
N ALA A 337 2.33 6.37 -16.67
CA ALA A 337 3.50 7.21 -16.44
C ALA A 337 3.19 8.70 -16.68
N ARG A 338 2.50 9.03 -17.78
CA ARG A 338 2.13 10.41 -18.12
C ARG A 338 1.17 11.03 -17.11
N THR A 339 0.19 10.27 -16.62
CA THR A 339 -0.68 10.71 -15.52
C THR A 339 0.15 11.08 -14.30
N GLN A 340 1.08 10.20 -13.88
CA GLN A 340 1.94 10.48 -12.72
C GLN A 340 2.78 11.75 -12.94
N PHE A 341 3.39 11.93 -14.11
CA PHE A 341 4.19 13.13 -14.40
C PHE A 341 3.35 14.41 -14.43
N LYS A 342 2.12 14.34 -14.95
CA LYS A 342 1.19 15.48 -14.90
C LYS A 342 0.78 15.83 -13.47
N LEU A 343 0.57 14.82 -12.61
CA LEU A 343 0.31 15.03 -11.18
C LEU A 343 1.52 15.63 -10.47
N THR A 344 2.74 15.14 -10.72
CA THR A 344 3.97 15.74 -10.17
C THR A 344 4.09 17.22 -10.54
N SER A 345 3.89 17.57 -11.81
CA SER A 345 3.90 18.99 -12.22
C SER A 345 2.85 19.80 -11.46
N GLY A 346 1.64 19.26 -11.26
CA GLY A 346 0.60 19.90 -10.47
C GLY A 346 0.99 20.09 -8.99
N MET A 347 1.70 19.13 -8.39
CA MET A 347 2.25 19.26 -7.04
C MET A 347 3.33 20.32 -6.95
N GLU A 348 4.21 20.42 -7.95
CA GLU A 348 5.26 21.44 -8.03
C GLU A 348 4.67 22.85 -8.19
N GLU A 349 3.66 23.00 -9.05
CA GLU A 349 2.94 24.26 -9.23
C GLU A 349 2.21 24.71 -7.94
N ASN A 350 1.81 23.75 -7.10
CA ASN A 350 1.08 24.00 -5.85
C ASN A 350 1.95 23.82 -4.58
N TRP A 351 3.28 23.78 -4.70
CA TRP A 351 4.17 23.41 -3.61
C TRP A 351 3.97 24.24 -2.32
N ASP A 352 3.93 25.56 -2.47
CA ASP A 352 3.70 26.48 -1.34
C ASP A 352 2.31 26.32 -0.72
N ALA A 353 1.30 25.97 -1.53
CA ALA A 353 -0.04 25.72 -1.05
C ALA A 353 -0.12 24.40 -0.27
N MET A 354 0.56 23.35 -0.74
CA MET A 354 0.68 22.08 -0.02
C MET A 354 1.33 22.30 1.34
N GLN A 355 2.43 23.07 1.42
CA GLN A 355 3.10 23.40 2.68
C GLN A 355 2.18 24.14 3.66
N LYS A 356 1.44 25.16 3.19
CA LYS A 356 0.46 25.87 4.03
C LYS A 356 -0.66 24.98 4.55
N VAL A 357 -1.11 24.01 3.76
CA VAL A 357 -2.10 23.02 4.19
C VAL A 357 -1.53 22.13 5.28
N ILE A 358 -0.28 21.67 5.17
CA ILE A 358 0.40 20.95 6.27
C ILE A 358 0.43 21.82 7.53
N GLU A 359 0.92 23.05 7.44
CA GLU A 359 1.05 23.98 8.57
C GLU A 359 -0.28 24.23 9.28
N LYS A 360 -1.39 24.30 8.53
CA LYS A 360 -2.74 24.49 9.08
C LYS A 360 -3.17 23.38 10.07
N TYR A 361 -2.63 22.17 9.91
CA TYR A 361 -2.99 21.00 10.73
C TYR A 361 -1.82 20.51 11.62
N CYS A 362 -0.77 21.32 11.78
CA CYS A 362 0.43 20.96 12.55
C CYS A 362 0.41 21.40 14.01
#